data_AF-C5DEB5-F1
#
_entry.id   AF-C5DEB5-F1
#
_cell.length_a   1.000
_cell.length_b   1.000
_cell.length_c   1.000
_cell.angle_alpha   90.00
_cell.angle_beta   90.00
_cell.angle_gamma   90.00
#
_symmetry.space_group_name_H-M   'P 1'
#
loop_
_entity.id
_entity.type
_entity.pdbx_description
1 polymer ?
#
loop_
_entity_poly.entity_id
_entity_poly.type
_entity_poly.pdbx_seq_one_letter_code
_entity_poly.pdbx_strand_id
1 'polypeptide(L)'
;MFSRRLSSRFLCTSARLGSQAVSNRVIVPPASHFQQRTAASAKLAKKEYRQLPENCGYIENFYNELEQFSNDFLTSQLNKSYSDFDDCPEDLVFEIDKYIETRIIPRHSVSSAAKQDARGARPPIVCETVSDKLVIERFLDFSNGVKLTLRMNGGYTFIFDVMLQGKAAFDQFEAVRKC
;
A
#
# COMPACT_ATOMS: atom_id res chain seq x y z
N MET A 1 -17.08 -10.03 59.22
CA MET A 1 -16.98 -9.03 58.14
C MET A 1 -15.67 -8.28 58.30
N PHE A 2 -14.74 -8.36 57.34
CA PHE A 2 -13.86 -7.27 56.87
C PHE A 2 -12.96 -7.82 55.76
N SER A 3 -13.27 -7.43 54.53
CA SER A 3 -12.61 -7.81 53.28
C SER A 3 -11.29 -7.05 53.12
N ARG A 4 -10.17 -7.75 52.95
CA ARG A 4 -8.88 -7.14 52.60
C ARG A 4 -8.85 -6.89 51.10
N ARG A 5 -8.87 -5.61 50.72
CA ARG A 5 -8.75 -5.13 49.34
C ARG A 5 -7.38 -5.50 48.77
N LEU A 6 -7.38 -6.26 47.67
CA LEU A 6 -6.24 -6.44 46.78
C LEU A 6 -6.01 -5.14 46.00
N SER A 7 -4.88 -4.50 46.22
CA SER A 7 -4.45 -3.32 45.45
C SER A 7 -3.79 -3.81 44.15
N SER A 8 -4.59 -3.97 43.08
CA SER A 8 -4.06 -4.17 41.73
C SER A 8 -3.52 -2.85 41.19
N ARG A 9 -2.20 -2.75 41.04
CA ARG A 9 -1.54 -1.67 40.31
C ARG A 9 -1.69 -1.94 38.82
N PHE A 10 -2.60 -1.23 38.15
CA PHE A 10 -2.63 -1.20 36.70
C PHE A 10 -1.44 -0.39 36.19
N LEU A 11 -0.41 -1.08 35.68
CA LEU A 11 0.65 -0.46 34.90
C LEU A 11 0.09 -0.20 33.50
N CYS A 12 -0.30 1.06 33.25
CA CYS A 12 -0.70 1.52 31.93
C CYS A 12 0.56 1.70 31.08
N THR A 13 0.93 0.68 30.30
CA THR A 13 1.95 0.81 29.27
C THR A 13 1.34 1.55 28.09
N SER A 14 1.53 2.87 28.03
CA SER A 14 1.33 3.63 26.80
C SER A 14 2.25 3.05 25.73
N ALA A 15 1.69 2.30 24.78
CA ALA A 15 2.42 1.79 23.63
C ALA A 15 3.04 2.98 22.90
N ARG A 16 4.38 3.02 22.86
CA ARG A 16 5.11 4.01 22.09
C ARG A 16 4.86 3.71 20.62
N LEU A 17 4.03 4.53 19.97
CA LEU A 17 3.94 4.59 18.51
C LEU A 17 5.36 4.85 17.99
N GLY A 18 5.98 3.84 17.39
CA GLY A 18 7.32 3.96 16.84
C GLY A 18 7.31 4.99 15.71
N SER A 19 8.09 6.07 15.88
CA SER A 19 8.33 7.02 14.80
C SER A 19 9.13 6.30 13.71
N GLN A 20 8.52 6.08 12.54
CA GLN A 20 9.23 5.51 11.40
C GLN A 20 9.94 6.61 10.63
N ALA A 21 11.10 6.30 10.07
CA ALA A 21 11.78 7.22 9.17
C ALA A 21 10.88 7.47 7.96
N VAL A 22 10.56 8.73 7.69
CA VAL A 22 9.69 9.13 6.59
C VAL A 22 10.58 9.57 5.42
N SER A 23 10.37 8.99 4.24
CA SER A 23 10.97 9.50 3.01
C SER A 23 10.55 10.97 2.79
N ASN A 24 11.46 11.81 2.28
CA ASN A 24 11.20 13.24 2.07
C ASN A 24 10.17 13.54 0.95
N ARG A 25 9.44 12.55 0.44
CA ARG A 25 8.38 12.74 -0.56
C ARG A 25 7.09 13.18 0.11
N VAL A 26 6.56 14.32 -0.33
CA VAL A 26 5.23 14.78 0.09
C VAL A 26 4.19 13.87 -0.58
N ILE A 27 3.46 13.12 0.25
CA ILE A 27 2.30 12.33 -0.20
C ILE A 27 1.08 13.24 -0.02
N VAL A 28 0.53 13.70 -1.13
CA VAL A 28 -0.64 14.58 -1.13
C VAL A 28 -1.89 13.69 -1.00
N PRO A 29 -2.73 13.89 0.03
CA PRO A 29 -3.96 13.12 0.14
C PRO A 29 -4.88 13.38 -1.05
N PRO A 30 -5.73 12.41 -1.43
CA PRO A 30 -6.67 12.56 -2.54
C PRO A 30 -7.51 13.83 -2.41
N ALA A 31 -7.80 14.48 -3.55
CA ALA A 31 -8.61 15.70 -3.57
C ALA A 31 -10.03 15.49 -3.02
N SER A 32 -10.49 14.23 -2.97
CA SER A 32 -11.73 13.83 -2.29
C SER A 32 -11.74 14.19 -0.81
N HIS A 33 -10.58 14.20 -0.14
CA HIS A 33 -10.45 14.48 1.31
C HIS A 33 -10.62 15.97 1.65
N PHE A 34 -10.49 16.86 0.67
CA PHE A 34 -10.46 18.32 0.87
C PHE A 34 -11.75 19.05 0.47
N GLN A 35 -12.82 18.35 0.06
CA GLN A 35 -13.91 19.00 -0.68
C GLN A 35 -14.57 20.18 0.05
N GLN A 36 -14.37 21.38 -0.53
CA GLN A 36 -15.50 22.19 -0.97
C GLN A 36 -15.64 22.00 -2.48
N ARG A 37 -16.86 21.62 -2.91
CA ARG A 37 -17.24 21.18 -4.25
C ARG A 37 -16.80 22.13 -5.38
N THR A 38 -15.70 21.86 -6.07
CA THR A 38 -15.46 22.38 -7.43
C THR A 38 -14.73 21.37 -8.31
N ALA A 39 -15.03 21.44 -9.60
CA ALA A 39 -14.94 20.39 -10.60
C ALA A 39 -13.52 19.93 -11.01
N ALA A 40 -13.48 18.72 -11.59
CA ALA A 40 -12.58 18.28 -12.65
C ALA A 40 -11.09 18.00 -12.34
N SER A 41 -10.72 17.61 -11.12
CA SER A 41 -9.56 16.70 -11.00
C SER A 41 -9.99 15.32 -11.49
N ALA A 42 -9.13 14.63 -12.25
CA ALA A 42 -9.40 13.35 -12.92
C ALA A 42 -9.74 12.24 -11.91
N LYS A 43 -10.95 12.31 -11.35
CA LYS A 43 -11.48 11.30 -10.45
C LYS A 43 -11.43 9.97 -11.19
N LEU A 44 -10.92 8.95 -10.52
CA LEU A 44 -11.32 7.57 -10.80
C LEU A 44 -12.83 7.45 -10.48
N ALA A 45 -13.67 8.11 -11.29
CA ALA A 45 -15.10 8.04 -11.18
C ALA A 45 -15.50 6.63 -11.58
N LYS A 46 -16.27 5.94 -10.72
CA LYS A 46 -16.89 4.65 -11.06
C LYS A 46 -17.58 4.79 -12.41
N LYS A 47 -17.06 4.11 -13.42
CA LYS A 47 -17.70 3.92 -14.72
C LYS A 47 -18.29 2.52 -14.76
N GLU A 48 -19.16 2.24 -15.73
CA GLU A 48 -19.62 0.86 -15.99
C GLU A 48 -18.42 -0.10 -16.00
N TYR A 49 -18.60 -1.27 -15.39
CA TYR A 49 -17.57 -2.30 -15.34
C TYR A 49 -17.04 -2.59 -16.73
N ARG A 50 -15.74 -2.41 -16.91
CA ARG A 50 -15.05 -2.76 -18.16
C ARG A 50 -14.15 -3.94 -17.87
N GLN A 51 -14.29 -4.99 -18.67
CA GLN A 51 -13.33 -6.09 -18.62
C GLN A 51 -11.94 -5.54 -18.96
N LEU A 52 -10.95 -5.95 -18.17
CA LEU A 52 -9.55 -5.70 -18.50
C LEU A 52 -9.26 -6.36 -19.86
N PRO A 53 -8.56 -5.70 -20.80
CA PRO A 53 -8.15 -6.34 -22.03
C PRO A 53 -7.28 -7.58 -21.74
N GLU A 54 -7.48 -8.67 -22.47
CA GLU A 54 -6.88 -9.99 -22.18
C GLU A 54 -5.34 -10.01 -22.14
N ASN A 55 -4.67 -9.00 -22.71
CA ASN A 55 -3.21 -8.87 -22.72
C ASN A 55 -2.67 -7.83 -21.71
N CYS A 56 -3.52 -7.34 -20.80
CA CYS A 56 -3.15 -6.37 -19.78
C CYS A 56 -2.49 -7.07 -18.58
N GLY A 57 -1.34 -7.71 -18.78
CA GLY A 57 -0.51 -8.31 -17.71
C GLY A 57 0.10 -7.29 -16.73
N TYR A 58 -0.54 -6.13 -16.55
CA TYR A 58 -0.02 -4.99 -15.79
C TYR A 58 -0.05 -5.21 -14.29
N ILE A 59 -0.98 -6.01 -13.77
CA ILE A 59 -1.06 -6.34 -12.33
C ILE A 59 -0.71 -7.80 -12.04
N GLU A 60 -0.86 -8.69 -13.02
CA GLU A 60 -0.55 -10.12 -12.90
C GLU A 60 0.94 -10.38 -12.63
N ASN A 61 1.83 -9.44 -12.99
CA ASN A 61 3.26 -9.55 -12.66
C ASN A 61 3.59 -9.16 -11.20
N PHE A 62 2.61 -8.60 -10.47
CA PHE A 62 2.81 -8.02 -9.14
C PHE A 62 2.02 -8.73 -8.04
N TYR A 63 1.69 -10.02 -8.22
CA TYR A 63 0.98 -10.79 -7.19
C TYR A 63 1.71 -10.79 -5.85
N ASN A 64 3.04 -10.85 -5.85
CA ASN A 64 3.83 -10.86 -4.61
C ASN A 64 3.70 -9.52 -3.89
N GLU A 65 3.79 -8.40 -4.61
CA GLU A 65 3.64 -7.07 -4.04
C GLU A 65 2.21 -6.82 -3.56
N LEU A 66 1.22 -7.32 -4.29
CA LEU A 66 -0.20 -7.26 -3.93
C LEU A 66 -0.49 -8.06 -2.66
N GLU A 67 0.03 -9.28 -2.56
CA GLU A 67 -0.09 -10.12 -1.38
C GLU A 67 0.65 -9.50 -0.18
N GLN A 68 1.86 -9.01 -0.40
CA GLN A 68 2.67 -8.38 0.63
C GLN A 68 2.00 -7.12 1.18
N PHE A 69 1.51 -6.21 0.33
CA PHE A 69 0.79 -5.02 0.79
C PHE A 69 -0.49 -5.37 1.56
N SER A 70 -1.22 -6.40 1.11
CA SER A 70 -2.42 -6.89 1.79
C SER A 70 -2.11 -7.37 3.21
N ASN A 71 -1.08 -8.19 3.37
CA ASN A 71 -0.73 -8.81 4.64
C ASN A 71 0.00 -7.83 5.59
N ASP A 72 1.02 -7.13 5.09
CA ASP A 72 1.92 -6.29 5.90
C ASP A 72 1.29 -4.94 6.28
N PHE A 73 0.24 -4.52 5.58
CA PHE A 73 -0.37 -3.20 5.78
C PHE A 73 -1.89 -3.22 5.89
N LEU A 74 -2.61 -3.68 4.87
CA LEU A 74 -4.08 -3.58 4.87
C LEU A 74 -4.71 -4.39 6.01
N THR A 75 -4.37 -5.66 6.11
CA THR A 75 -4.95 -6.56 7.12
C THR A 75 -4.36 -6.27 8.50
N SER A 76 -3.04 -6.13 8.60
CA SER A 76 -2.36 -6.03 9.90
C SER A 76 -2.41 -4.65 10.55
N GLN A 77 -2.48 -3.55 9.79
CA GLN A 77 -2.47 -2.19 10.33
C GLN A 77 -3.81 -1.48 10.20
N LEU A 78 -4.50 -1.65 9.06
CA LEU A 78 -5.77 -0.99 8.80
C LEU A 78 -6.99 -1.87 9.13
N ASN A 79 -6.79 -3.18 9.27
CA ASN A 79 -7.86 -4.18 9.37
C ASN A 79 -8.89 -4.02 8.23
N LYS A 80 -8.39 -3.88 7.01
CA LYS A 80 -9.16 -3.68 5.78
C LYS A 80 -8.75 -4.68 4.68
N SER A 81 -9.63 -4.90 3.71
CA SER A 81 -9.38 -5.57 2.43
C SER A 81 -9.29 -4.56 1.28
N TYR A 82 -9.05 -5.02 0.05
CA TYR A 82 -9.09 -4.14 -1.13
C TYR A 82 -10.50 -3.64 -1.41
N SER A 83 -11.51 -4.50 -1.25
CA SER A 83 -12.93 -4.16 -1.42
C SER A 83 -13.41 -3.02 -0.52
N ASP A 84 -12.81 -2.80 0.65
CA ASP A 84 -13.15 -1.67 1.54
C ASP A 84 -12.87 -0.28 0.94
N PHE A 85 -12.16 -0.22 -0.20
CA PHE A 85 -11.84 1.01 -0.93
C PHE A 85 -12.70 1.21 -2.17
N ASP A 86 -13.72 0.37 -2.41
CA ASP A 86 -14.54 0.46 -3.62
C ASP A 86 -15.17 1.85 -3.76
N ASP A 87 -15.60 2.48 -2.66
CA ASP A 87 -16.22 3.81 -2.69
C ASP A 87 -15.26 4.95 -3.02
N CYS A 88 -13.97 4.80 -2.70
CA CYS A 88 -12.94 5.75 -3.04
C CYS A 88 -11.64 5.04 -3.46
N PRO A 89 -11.52 4.65 -4.74
CA PRO A 89 -10.35 3.90 -5.23
C PRO A 89 -9.04 4.71 -5.15
N GLU A 90 -9.14 6.04 -5.09
CA GLU A 90 -7.99 6.92 -4.86
C GLU A 90 -7.39 6.76 -3.45
N ASP A 91 -8.20 6.36 -2.47
CA ASP A 91 -7.72 6.10 -1.11
C ASP A 91 -6.85 4.85 -1.08
N LEU A 92 -7.18 3.82 -1.86
CA LEU A 92 -6.34 2.63 -2.00
C LEU A 92 -4.97 3.01 -2.58
N VAL A 93 -4.99 3.79 -3.67
CA VAL A 93 -3.77 4.28 -4.32
C VAL A 93 -2.92 5.11 -3.37
N PHE A 94 -3.55 5.98 -2.58
CA PHE A 94 -2.87 6.78 -1.57
C PHE A 94 -2.25 5.92 -0.48
N GLU A 95 -2.95 4.91 0.04
CA GLU A 95 -2.42 4.01 1.06
C GLU A 95 -1.26 3.16 0.52
N ILE A 96 -1.27 2.77 -0.75
CA ILE A 96 -0.13 2.12 -1.40
C ILE A 96 1.08 3.06 -1.48
N ASP A 97 0.89 4.28 -1.99
CA ASP A 97 1.98 5.26 -2.08
C ASP A 97 2.56 5.58 -0.68
N LYS A 98 1.69 5.66 0.33
CA LYS A 98 2.08 5.80 1.75
C LYS A 98 2.85 4.62 2.28
N TYR A 99 2.43 3.40 1.98
CA TYR A 99 3.17 2.20 2.37
C TYR A 99 4.57 2.17 1.74
N ILE A 100 4.70 2.53 0.47
CA ILE A 100 6.00 2.57 -0.22
C ILE A 100 6.94 3.57 0.46
N GLU A 101 6.48 4.79 0.72
CA GLU A 101 7.30 5.87 1.28
C GLU A 101 7.65 5.68 2.77
N THR A 102 6.78 5.01 3.54
CA THR A 102 6.97 4.83 5.00
C THR A 102 7.58 3.48 5.37
N ARG A 103 7.41 2.45 4.54
CA ARG A 103 7.87 1.08 4.84
C ARG A 103 8.92 0.59 3.86
N ILE A 104 8.65 0.65 2.55
CA ILE A 104 9.52 0.04 1.54
C ILE A 104 10.80 0.84 1.37
N ILE A 105 10.70 2.15 1.07
CA ILE A 105 11.87 3.00 0.85
C ILE A 105 12.77 3.01 2.11
N PRO A 106 12.27 3.25 3.33
CA PRO A 106 13.14 3.27 4.51
C PRO A 106 13.78 1.91 4.83
N ARG A 107 13.17 0.79 4.44
CA ARG A 107 13.72 -0.56 4.65
C ARG A 107 14.84 -0.92 3.67
N HIS A 108 14.82 -0.33 2.49
CA HIS A 108 15.73 -0.63 1.37
C HIS A 108 16.64 0.55 0.99
N SER A 109 16.59 1.65 1.72
CA SER A 109 17.48 2.79 1.52
C SER A 109 18.32 3.03 2.77
N VAL A 110 19.53 3.51 2.54
CA VAL A 110 20.40 3.99 3.61
C VAL A 110 20.06 5.45 3.86
N SER A 111 19.97 5.83 5.14
CA SER A 111 19.86 7.24 5.52
C SER A 111 21.13 7.97 5.09
N SER A 112 21.08 8.57 3.90
CA SER A 112 22.12 9.51 3.49
C SER A 112 21.94 10.79 4.31
N ALA A 113 22.65 10.87 5.44
CA ALA A 113 22.86 12.13 6.16
C ALA A 113 23.70 13.14 5.32
N ALA A 114 24.13 12.75 4.11
CA ALA A 114 24.93 13.59 3.23
C ALA A 114 24.04 14.45 2.32
N LYS A 115 24.06 15.75 2.65
CA LYS A 115 23.75 16.92 1.81
C LYS A 115 22.28 17.09 1.41
N GLN A 116 21.55 17.78 2.28
CA GLN A 116 20.55 18.74 1.81
C GLN A 116 21.27 19.78 0.93
N ASP A 117 21.29 19.55 -0.38
CA ASP A 117 21.65 20.63 -1.30
C ASP A 117 20.61 21.74 -1.14
N ALA A 118 21.10 22.95 -0.90
CA ALA A 118 20.33 24.17 -0.60
C ALA A 118 19.43 24.68 -1.75
N ARG A 119 19.02 23.81 -2.68
CA ARG A 119 18.28 24.13 -3.91
C ARG A 119 16.89 23.49 -4.01
N GLY A 120 16.34 22.97 -2.90
CA GLY A 120 14.97 22.42 -2.90
C GLY A 120 14.77 21.18 -3.78
N ALA A 121 15.86 20.59 -4.28
CA ALA A 121 15.83 19.33 -4.99
C ALA A 121 15.71 18.17 -3.99
N ARG A 122 14.85 17.21 -4.30
CA ARG A 122 14.59 16.03 -3.47
C ARG A 122 15.89 15.22 -3.32
N PRO A 123 16.25 14.77 -2.10
CA PRO A 123 17.42 13.92 -1.93
C PRO A 123 17.21 12.60 -2.69
N PRO A 124 18.23 12.11 -3.42
CA PRO A 124 18.13 10.85 -4.12
C PRO A 124 17.95 9.70 -3.13
N ILE A 125 17.15 8.69 -3.50
CA ILE A 125 17.05 7.44 -2.75
C ILE A 125 18.39 6.70 -2.92
N VAL A 126 19.17 6.64 -1.84
CA VAL A 126 20.47 5.94 -1.85
C VAL A 126 20.25 4.53 -1.31
N CYS A 127 20.59 3.52 -2.11
CA CYS A 127 20.49 2.10 -1.74
C CYS A 127 21.90 1.55 -1.53
N GLU A 128 22.04 0.62 -0.57
CA GLU A 128 23.33 -0.07 -0.34
C GLU A 128 23.62 -1.06 -1.46
N THR A 129 22.58 -1.77 -1.91
CA THR A 129 22.70 -2.79 -2.96
C THR A 129 21.81 -2.48 -4.17
N VAL A 130 22.17 -3.06 -5.33
CA VAL A 130 21.32 -3.02 -6.53
C VAL A 130 20.01 -3.78 -6.30
N SER A 131 20.05 -4.85 -5.51
CA SER A 131 18.86 -5.63 -5.15
C SER A 131 17.84 -4.78 -4.38
N ASP A 132 18.29 -3.96 -3.43
CA ASP A 132 17.42 -3.05 -2.69
C ASP A 132 16.76 -2.01 -3.61
N LYS A 133 17.53 -1.47 -4.54
CA LYS A 133 17.01 -0.55 -5.57
C LYS A 133 15.94 -1.21 -6.42
N LEU A 134 16.14 -2.47 -6.84
CA LEU A 134 15.15 -3.22 -7.62
C LEU A 134 13.86 -3.48 -6.85
N VAL A 135 13.93 -3.73 -5.53
CA VAL A 135 12.72 -3.89 -4.70
C VAL A 135 11.91 -2.59 -4.68
N ILE A 136 12.57 -1.45 -4.47
CA ILE A 136 11.90 -0.14 -4.47
C ILE A 136 11.27 0.15 -5.83
N GLU A 137 12.01 -0.05 -6.92
CA GLU A 137 11.51 0.15 -8.30
C GLU A 137 10.31 -0.75 -8.58
N ARG A 138 10.36 -2.02 -8.17
CA ARG A 138 9.27 -2.97 -8.33
C ARG A 138 8.00 -2.57 -7.59
N PHE A 139 8.12 -2.01 -6.39
CA PHE A 139 6.97 -1.47 -5.65
C PHE A 139 6.40 -0.19 -6.26
N LEU A 140 7.25 0.67 -6.84
CA LEU A 140 6.79 1.84 -7.58
C LEU A 140 6.03 1.44 -8.86
N ASP A 141 6.52 0.43 -9.56
CA ASP A 141 5.83 -0.15 -10.73
C ASP A 141 4.52 -0.83 -10.33
N PHE A 142 4.48 -1.52 -9.19
CA PHE A 142 3.24 -2.05 -8.61
C PHE A 142 2.19 -0.95 -8.38
N SER A 143 2.56 0.19 -7.77
CA SER A 143 1.63 1.33 -7.58
C SER A 143 1.08 1.83 -8.92
N ASN A 144 1.94 1.92 -9.95
CA ASN A 144 1.52 2.30 -11.29
C ASN A 144 0.60 1.25 -11.94
N GLY A 145 0.89 -0.04 -11.74
CA GLY A 145 0.06 -1.16 -12.18
C GLY A 145 -1.33 -1.10 -11.57
N VAL A 146 -1.44 -0.88 -10.26
CA VAL A 146 -2.73 -0.70 -9.57
C VAL A 146 -3.50 0.49 -10.13
N LYS A 147 -2.85 1.66 -10.29
CA LYS A 147 -3.46 2.85 -10.89
C LYS A 147 -4.00 2.57 -12.29
N LEU A 148 -3.25 1.85 -13.11
CA LEU A 148 -3.66 1.49 -14.47
C LEU A 148 -4.84 0.51 -14.45
N THR A 149 -4.77 -0.55 -13.65
CA THR A 149 -5.85 -1.54 -13.50
C THR A 149 -7.15 -0.88 -13.07
N LEU A 150 -7.10 0.03 -12.09
CA LEU A 150 -8.27 0.77 -11.64
C LEU A 150 -8.85 1.68 -12.74
N ARG A 151 -8.00 2.31 -13.55
CA ARG A 151 -8.48 3.12 -14.70
C ARG A 151 -9.17 2.25 -15.75
N MET A 152 -8.66 1.04 -15.98
CA MET A 152 -9.14 0.16 -17.03
C MET A 152 -10.40 -0.62 -16.61
N ASN A 153 -10.51 -1.00 -15.34
CA ASN A 153 -11.64 -1.80 -14.85
C ASN A 153 -12.85 -0.95 -14.40
N GLY A 154 -12.74 0.38 -14.43
CA GLY A 154 -13.81 1.29 -13.99
C GLY A 154 -13.74 1.69 -12.52
N GLY A 155 -12.63 1.43 -11.85
CA GLY A 155 -12.35 1.86 -10.47
C GLY A 155 -12.77 0.85 -9.42
N TYR A 156 -13.02 -0.41 -9.78
CA TYR A 156 -13.43 -1.44 -8.82
C TYR A 156 -12.22 -2.03 -8.12
N THR A 157 -12.11 -1.90 -6.80
CA THR A 157 -10.95 -2.36 -6.04
C THR A 157 -11.06 -3.83 -5.65
N PHE A 158 -12.28 -4.39 -5.57
CA PHE A 158 -12.50 -5.81 -5.26
C PHE A 158 -11.78 -6.78 -6.23
N ILE A 159 -11.43 -6.33 -7.44
CA ILE A 159 -10.71 -7.16 -8.42
C ILE A 159 -9.41 -7.72 -7.84
N PHE A 160 -8.75 -6.96 -6.97
CA PHE A 160 -7.49 -7.38 -6.35
C PHE A 160 -7.70 -8.51 -5.34
N ASP A 161 -8.82 -8.52 -4.61
CA ASP A 161 -9.20 -9.64 -3.74
C ASP A 161 -9.44 -10.91 -4.58
N VAL A 162 -10.16 -10.78 -5.70
CA VAL A 162 -10.42 -11.90 -6.63
C VAL A 162 -9.12 -12.45 -7.21
N MET A 163 -8.20 -11.57 -7.61
CA MET A 163 -6.89 -11.96 -8.12
C MET A 163 -6.09 -12.75 -7.08
N LEU A 164 -6.05 -12.30 -5.81
CA LEU A 164 -5.35 -13.01 -4.74
C LEU A 164 -5.98 -14.38 -4.44
N GLN A 165 -7.32 -14.44 -4.40
CA GLN A 165 -8.04 -15.71 -4.22
C GLN A 165 -7.77 -16.68 -5.36
N GLY A 166 -7.77 -16.20 -6.62
CA GLY A 166 -7.47 -16.99 -7.80
C GLY A 166 -6.05 -17.56 -7.77
N LYS A 167 -5.05 -16.74 -7.41
CA LYS A 167 -3.67 -17.19 -7.22
C LYS A 167 -3.58 -18.25 -6.11
N ALA A 168 -4.19 -18.02 -4.96
CA ALA A 168 -4.15 -18.97 -3.85
C ALA A 168 -4.75 -20.34 -4.22
N ALA A 169 -5.86 -20.35 -4.97
CA ALA A 169 -6.47 -21.57 -5.47
C ALA A 169 -5.57 -22.30 -6.48
N PHE A 170 -4.92 -21.55 -7.38
CA PHE A 170 -3.97 -22.10 -8.34
C PHE A 170 -2.73 -22.70 -7.65
N ASP A 171 -2.14 -21.99 -6.70
CA ASP A 171 -0.97 -22.44 -5.93
C ASP A 171 -1.29 -23.73 -5.13
N GLN A 172 -2.48 -23.82 -4.53
CA GLN A 172 -2.95 -25.04 -3.86
C GLN A 172 -3.10 -26.21 -4.84
N PHE A 173 -3.68 -25.97 -6.01
CA PHE A 173 -3.84 -26.99 -7.04
C PHE A 173 -2.48 -27.50 -7.54
N GLU A 174 -1.52 -26.61 -7.78
CA GLU A 174 -0.16 -27.00 -8.18
C GLU A 174 0.55 -27.81 -7.09
N ALA A 175 0.39 -27.43 -5.82
CA ALA A 175 0.99 -28.15 -4.70
C ALA A 175 0.48 -29.59 -4.62
N VAL A 176 -0.83 -29.80 -4.81
CA VAL A 176 -1.44 -31.14 -4.84
C VAL A 176 -0.93 -31.96 -6.03
N ARG A 177 -0.70 -31.34 -7.19
CA ARG A 177 -0.23 -32.03 -8.40
C ARG A 177 1.26 -32.41 -8.37
N LYS A 178 2.06 -31.73 -7.55
CA LYS A 178 3.49 -31.99 -7.39
C LYS A 178 3.79 -33.04 -6.29
N CYS A 179 2.78 -33.51 -5.56
CA CYS A 179 2.83 -34.68 -4.68
C CYS A 179 2.34 -35.93 -5.43
#